data_AF-A0A4Y9QII5-F1
#
_entry.id   AF-A0A4Y9QII5-F1
#
_cell.length_a   1.000
_cell.length_b   1.000
_cell.length_c   1.000
_cell.angle_alpha   90.00
_cell.angle_beta   90.00
_cell.angle_gamma   90.00
#
_symmetry.space_group_name_H-M   'P 1'
#
loop_
_entity.id
_entity.type
_entity.pdbx_description
1 polymer ?
#
loop_
_entity_poly.entity_id
_entity_poly.type
_entity_poly.pdbx_seq_one_letter_code
_entity_poly.pdbx_strand_id
1 'polypeptide(L)' 'PAAGLVLVDRLLGERALQGYQWLPSVRGDLLEKLGRRAEARAEFERAATLANNARERALLLARAASLAS' A
#
# COMPACT_ATOMS: atom_id res chain seq x y z
N PRO A 1 13.20 7.15 -2.44
CA PRO A 1 11.95 6.35 -2.56
C PRO A 1 11.86 5.51 -3.84
N ALA A 2 12.23 6.04 -5.01
CA ALA A 2 12.09 5.35 -6.31
C ALA A 2 12.78 3.98 -6.39
N ALA A 3 14.04 3.86 -5.93
CA ALA A 3 14.74 2.57 -5.93
C ALA A 3 14.03 1.50 -5.07
N GLY A 4 13.46 1.91 -3.92
CA GLY A 4 12.67 1.02 -3.07
C GLY A 4 11.38 0.57 -3.74
N LEU A 5 10.73 1.46 -4.50
CA LEU A 5 9.50 1.14 -5.22
C LEU A 5 9.75 0.07 -6.29
N VAL A 6 10.87 0.15 -7.01
CA VAL A 6 11.29 -0.87 -7.98
C VAL A 6 11.45 -2.25 -7.33
N LEU A 7 12.01 -2.32 -6.12
CA LEU A 7 12.16 -3.58 -5.40
C LEU A 7 10.79 -4.14 -4.96
N VAL A 8 9.92 -3.29 -4.43
CA VAL A 8 8.57 -3.67 -4.00
C VAL A 8 7.69 -4.12 -5.16
N ASP A 9 7.77 -3.45 -6.32
CA ASP A 9 7.05 -3.84 -7.53
C ASP A 9 7.43 -5.25 -8.01
N ARG A 10 8.71 -5.65 -7.87
CA ARG A 10 9.15 -7.02 -8.16
C ARG A 10 8.53 -8.03 -7.20
N LEU A 11 8.48 -7.70 -5.90
CA LEU A 11 7.91 -8.58 -4.87
C LEU A 11 6.39 -8.76 -5.01
N LEU A 12 5.66 -7.80 -5.56
CA LEU A 12 4.23 -7.96 -5.86
C LEU A 12 3.95 -9.05 -6.90
N GLY A 13 4.92 -9.38 -7.75
CA GLY A 13 4.84 -10.49 -8.70
C GLY A 13 4.96 -11.87 -8.04
N GLU A 14 5.44 -11.95 -6.80
CA GLU A 14 5.69 -13.21 -6.10
C GLU A 14 4.41 -13.73 -5.44
N ARG A 15 3.90 -14.87 -5.94
CA ARG A 15 2.66 -15.51 -5.45
C ARG A 15 2.70 -15.81 -3.94
N ALA A 16 3.88 -16.13 -3.40
CA ALA A 16 4.07 -16.43 -1.99
C ALA A 16 3.80 -15.22 -1.07
N LEU A 17 3.86 -14.01 -1.61
CA LEU A 17 3.75 -12.77 -0.85
C LEU A 17 2.42 -12.03 -1.04
N GLN A 18 1.52 -12.57 -1.88
CA GLN A 18 0.24 -11.91 -2.22
C GLN A 18 -0.74 -11.76 -1.05
N GLY A 19 -0.63 -12.59 -0.01
CA GLY A 19 -1.42 -12.49 1.22
C GLY A 19 -0.79 -11.60 2.30
N TYR A 20 0.39 -11.03 2.05
CA TYR A 20 1.10 -10.24 3.04
C TYR A 20 0.67 -8.77 2.94
N GLN A 21 -0.32 -8.37 3.76
CA GLN A 21 -0.89 -7.01 3.78
C GLN A 21 0.14 -5.87 3.85
N TRP A 22 1.34 -6.12 4.36
CA TRP A 22 2.39 -5.13 4.49
C TRP A 22 3.01 -4.72 3.16
N LEU A 23 2.99 -5.59 2.14
CA LEU A 23 3.54 -5.28 0.81
C LEU A 23 2.81 -4.13 0.10
N PRO A 24 1.47 -4.18 -0.06
CA PRO A 24 0.74 -3.04 -0.61
C PRO A 24 0.87 -1.79 0.29
N SER A 25 0.88 -1.94 1.61
CA SER A 25 1.07 -0.77 2.52
C SER A 25 2.42 -0.07 2.31
N VAL A 26 3.52 -0.83 2.19
CA VAL A 26 4.86 -0.29 1.91
C VAL A 26 4.93 0.34 0.51
N ARG A 27 4.25 -0.24 -0.48
CA ARG A 27 4.14 0.38 -1.82
C ARG A 27 3.42 1.72 -1.73
N GLY A 28 2.31 1.79 -0.98
CA GLY A 28 1.57 3.02 -0.70
C GLY A 28 2.45 4.12 -0.09
N ASP A 29 3.26 3.78 0.92
CA ASP A 29 4.21 4.70 1.56
C ASP A 29 5.23 5.30 0.59
N LEU A 30 5.78 4.46 -0.29
CA LEU A 30 6.79 4.88 -1.26
C LEU A 30 6.20 5.77 -2.36
N LEU A 31 5.00 5.44 -2.83
CA LEU A 31 4.25 6.23 -3.81
C LEU A 31 3.84 7.59 -3.24
N GLU A 32 3.36 7.63 -1.99
CA GLU A 32 3.03 8.87 -1.28
C GLU A 32 4.25 9.80 -1.21
N LYS A 33 5.42 9.26 -0.79
CA LYS A 33 6.70 9.99 -0.76
C LYS A 33 7.19 10.48 -2.12
N LEU A 34 6.67 9.93 -3.22
CA LEU A 34 6.96 10.34 -4.60
C LEU A 34 5.90 11.29 -5.17
N GLY A 35 4.87 11.65 -4.39
CA GLY A 35 3.75 12.48 -4.85
C GLY A 35 2.75 11.74 -5.75
N ARG A 36 2.88 10.41 -5.91
CA ARG A 36 1.99 9.56 -6.72
C ARG A 36 0.72 9.20 -5.93
N ARG A 37 -0.03 10.22 -5.53
CA ARG A 37 -1.13 10.12 -4.55
C ARG A 37 -2.25 9.16 -4.94
N ALA A 38 -2.67 9.15 -6.21
CA ALA A 38 -3.72 8.26 -6.70
C ALA A 38 -3.32 6.78 -6.58
N GLU A 39 -2.08 6.47 -6.93
CA GLU A 39 -1.56 5.10 -6.81
C GLU A 39 -1.34 4.71 -5.35
N ALA A 40 -0.83 5.63 -4.53
CA ALA A 40 -0.67 5.41 -3.09
C ALA A 40 -2.02 5.08 -2.42
N ARG A 41 -3.08 5.83 -2.78
CA ARG A 41 -4.46 5.59 -2.32
C ARG A 41 -4.92 4.17 -2.66
N ALA A 42 -4.76 3.75 -3.91
CA ALA A 42 -5.17 2.42 -4.36
C ALA A 42 -4.45 1.29 -3.59
N GLU A 43 -3.17 1.46 -3.28
CA GLU A 43 -2.40 0.49 -2.50
C GLU A 43 -2.85 0.42 -1.04
N PHE A 44 -3.16 1.55 -0.41
CA PHE A 44 -3.71 1.54 0.95
C PHE A 44 -5.11 0.92 1.00
N GLU A 45 -5.96 1.13 -0.01
CA GLU A 45 -7.24 0.43 -0.14
C GLU A 45 -7.05 -1.09 -0.28
N ARG A 46 -6.12 -1.51 -1.14
CA ARG A 46 -5.76 -2.93 -1.30
C ARG A 46 -5.26 -3.53 0.00
N ALA A 47 -4.34 -2.85 0.70
CA ALA A 47 -3.84 -3.30 2.00
C ALA A 47 -4.99 -3.45 3.02
N ALA A 48 -5.96 -2.54 3.01
CA ALA A 48 -7.12 -2.60 3.91
C ALA A 48 -8.00 -3.84 3.66
N THR A 49 -8.06 -4.36 2.42
CA THR A 49 -8.77 -5.61 2.10
C THR A 49 -8.07 -6.87 2.63
N LEU A 50 -6.76 -6.77 2.89
CA LEU A 50 -5.91 -7.86 3.36
C LEU A 50 -5.64 -7.79 4.88
N ALA A 51 -6.15 -6.76 5.55
CA ALA A 51 -5.90 -6.53 6.97
C ALA A 51 -6.52 -7.63 7.84
N ASN A 52 -5.74 -8.13 8.81
CA ASN A 52 -6.16 -9.23 9.68
C ASN A 52 -7.06 -8.79 10.83
N ASN A 53 -7.24 -7.48 11.03
CA ASN A 53 -8.13 -6.93 12.05
C ASN A 53 -8.72 -5.58 11.66
N ALA A 54 -9.81 -5.21 12.35
CA ALA A 54 -10.56 -3.98 12.09
C ALA A 54 -9.75 -2.70 12.35
N ARG A 55 -8.79 -2.73 13.29
CA ARG A 55 -7.94 -1.59 13.63
C ARG A 55 -6.97 -1.27 12.50
N GLU A 56 -6.28 -2.28 11.97
CA GLU A 56 -5.39 -2.17 10.80
C GLU A 56 -6.17 -1.70 9.57
N ARG A 57 -7.34 -2.29 9.33
CA ARG A 57 -8.22 -1.87 8.24
C ARG A 57 -8.60 -0.39 8.35
N ALA A 58 -9.01 0.06 9.54
CA ALA A 58 -9.38 1.46 9.77
C ALA A 58 -8.20 2.42 9.56
N LEU A 59 -7.00 2.05 10.03
CA LEU A 59 -5.78 2.83 9.80
C LEU A 59 -5.48 3.00 8.31
N LEU A 60 -5.51 1.90 7.55
CA LEU A 60 -5.20 1.92 6.11
C LEU A 60 -6.23 2.72 5.31
N LEU A 61 -7.52 2.60 5.64
CA LEU A 61 -8.58 3.42 5.03
C LEU A 61 -8.44 4.90 5.36
N ALA A 62 -8.05 5.26 6.58
CA ALA A 62 -7.80 6.66 6.94
C ALA A 62 -6.65 7.25 6.11
N ARG A 63 -5.58 6.47 5.86
CA ARG A 63 -4.48 6.89 4.98
C ARG A 63 -4.91 7.02 3.51
N ALA A 64 -5.73 6.10 3.01
CA ALA A 64 -6.30 6.23 1.67
C ALA A 64 -7.17 7.51 1.55
N ALA A 65 -7.98 7.81 2.57
CA ALA A 65 -8.82 8.99 2.62
C ALA A 65 -8.01 10.29 2.65
N SER A 66 -6.88 10.36 3.38
CA SER A 66 -6.02 11.55 3.41
C SER A 66 -5.32 11.84 2.08
N LEU A 67 -5.37 10.91 1.14
CA LEU A 67 -4.81 11.05 -0.21
C LEU A 67 -5.84 11.44 -1.26
N ALA A 68 -7.14 11.36 -0.94
CA ALA A 68 -8.19 11.93 -1.76
C ALA A 68 -8.06 13.47 -1.76
N SER A 69 -8.14 14.06 -2.95
CA SER A 69 -8.18 15.52 -3.13
C SER A 69 -9.54 16.07 -2.75
#